data_AF-A0A975TSX9-F1
#
_entry.id   AF-A0A975TSX9-F1
#
_cell.length_a   1.000
_cell.length_b   1.000
_cell.length_c   1.000
_cell.angle_alpha   90.00
_cell.angle_beta   90.00
_cell.angle_gamma   90.00
#
_symmetry.space_group_name_H-M   'P 1'
#
loop_
_entity.id
_entity.type
_entity.pdbx_description
1 polymer ?
#
loop_
_entity_poly.entity_id
_entity_poly.type
_entity_poly.pdbx_seq_one_letter_code
_entity_poly.pdbx_strand_id
1 'polypeptide(L)' 'MAKFYKVWLIFDPRRVFVAQGVFLFLLAAMIHLVVLSSGMNWFESAAMNMGFGGE' A
#
# COMPACT_ATOMS: atom_id res chain seq x y z
N MET A 1 -19.93 -8.87 -30.62
CA MET A 1 -20.33 -8.84 -29.20
C MET A 1 -19.26 -9.54 -28.37
N ALA A 2 -18.31 -8.80 -27.79
CA ALA A 2 -17.24 -9.40 -26.99
C ALA A 2 -17.84 -10.09 -25.75
N LYS A 3 -17.55 -11.39 -25.59
CA LYS A 3 -18.09 -12.24 -24.51
C LYS A 3 -17.34 -11.98 -23.19
N PHE A 4 -17.49 -10.77 -22.64
CA PHE A 4 -16.81 -10.33 -21.41
C PHE A 4 -17.16 -11.19 -20.18
N TYR A 5 -18.27 -11.93 -20.19
CA TYR A 5 -18.66 -12.83 -19.09
C TYR A 5 -17.73 -14.04 -18.93
N LYS A 6 -16.91 -14.39 -19.94
CA LYS A 6 -15.95 -15.50 -19.84
C LYS A 6 -14.79 -15.20 -18.89
N VAL A 7 -14.53 -13.93 -18.57
CA VAL A 7 -13.46 -13.58 -17.62
C VAL A 7 -13.72 -14.22 -16.24
N TRP A 8 -14.98 -14.37 -15.87
CA TRP A 8 -15.42 -15.02 -14.62
C TRP A 8 -15.31 -16.55 -14.61
N LEU A 9 -15.04 -17.20 -15.76
CA LEU A 9 -14.79 -18.65 -15.82
C LEU A 9 -13.32 -19.01 -15.51
N ILE A 10 -12.41 -18.04 -15.61
CA ILE A 10 -10.97 -18.22 -15.39
C ILE A 10 -10.52 -17.53 -14.10
N PHE A 11 -11.14 -16.40 -13.80
CA PHE A 11 -10.85 -15.60 -12.63
C PHE A 11 -12.00 -15.70 -11.64
N ASP A 12 -11.80 -16.48 -10.58
CA ASP A 12 -12.73 -16.52 -9.45
C ASP A 12 -12.88 -15.09 -8.86
N PRO A 13 -14.10 -14.53 -8.83
CA PRO A 13 -14.35 -13.14 -8.42
C PRO A 13 -13.69 -12.81 -7.08
N ARG A 14 -13.82 -13.72 -6.12
CA ARG A 14 -13.23 -13.60 -4.78
C ARG A 14 -11.71 -13.45 -4.83
N ARG A 15 -11.03 -14.25 -5.65
CA ARG A 15 -9.56 -14.25 -5.70
C ARG A 15 -9.03 -12.99 -6.38
N VAL A 16 -9.73 -12.47 -7.39
CA VAL A 16 -9.35 -11.20 -8.03
C VAL A 16 -9.46 -10.03 -7.05
N PHE A 17 -10.56 -9.93 -6.29
CA PHE A 17 -10.68 -8.86 -5.29
C PHE A 17 -9.62 -8.96 -4.17
N VAL A 18 -9.31 -10.17 -3.71
CA VAL A 18 -8.23 -10.38 -2.72
C VAL A 18 -6.87 -10.05 -3.33
N ALA A 19 -6.56 -10.51 -4.54
CA ALA A 19 -5.30 -10.22 -5.21
C ALA A 19 -5.13 -8.72 -5.46
N GLN A 20 -6.19 -8.03 -5.89
CA GLN A 20 -6.18 -6.60 -6.14
C GLN A 20 -6.01 -5.81 -4.83
N GLY A 21 -6.71 -6.20 -3.76
CA GLY A 21 -6.54 -5.60 -2.43
C GLY A 21 -5.15 -5.79 -1.85
N VAL A 22 -4.60 -7.00 -1.91
CA VAL A 22 -3.23 -7.30 -1.45
C VAL A 22 -2.19 -6.56 -2.29
N PHE A 23 -2.38 -6.50 -3.61
CA PHE A 23 -1.48 -5.79 -4.52
C PHE A 23 -1.42 -4.30 -4.20
N LEU A 24 -2.58 -3.64 -4.04
CA LEU A 24 -2.63 -2.23 -3.65
C LEU A 24 -2.04 -1.99 -2.27
N PHE A 25 -2.32 -2.87 -1.30
CA PHE A 25 -1.79 -2.74 0.06
C PHE A 25 -0.26 -2.84 0.09
N LEU A 26 0.31 -3.83 -0.59
CA LEU A 26 1.76 -3.99 -0.71
C LEU A 26 2.40 -2.78 -1.39
N LEU A 27 1.79 -2.27 -2.46
CA LEU A 27 2.29 -1.09 -3.17
C LEU A 27 2.24 0.17 -2.29
N ALA A 28 1.16 0.37 -1.54
CA ALA A 28 1.04 1.46 -0.58
C ALA A 28 2.11 1.33 0.53
N ALA A 29 2.25 0.16 1.15
CA ALA A 29 3.25 -0.07 2.18
C ALA A 29 4.68 0.18 1.66
N MET A 30 5.00 -0.28 0.45
CA MET A 30 6.30 -0.04 -0.18
C MET A 30 6.61 1.45 -0.32
N ILE A 31 5.65 2.26 -0.79
CA ILE A 31 5.84 3.70 -0.93
C ILE A 31 6.07 4.35 0.43
N HIS A 32 5.28 4.00 1.45
CA HIS A 32 5.43 4.57 2.78
C HIS A 32 6.79 4.22 3.39
N LEU A 33 7.21 2.96 3.29
CA LEU A 33 8.52 2.52 3.81
C LEU A 33 9.69 3.20 3.09
N VAL A 34 9.59 3.44 1.78
CA VAL A 34 10.62 4.18 1.03
C VAL A 34 10.66 5.65 1.45
N VAL A 35 9.51 6.29 1.66
CA VAL A 35 9.47 7.69 2.14
C VAL A 35 9.98 7.80 3.57
N LEU A 36 9.64 6.84 4.43
CA LEU A 36 10.17 6.68 5.79
C LEU A 36 11.63 6.20 5.86
N SER A 37 12.22 5.85 4.73
CA SER A 37 13.65 5.61 4.62
C SER A 37 14.37 6.81 3.99
N SER A 38 13.62 7.80 3.49
CA SER A 38 14.12 9.00 2.84
C SER A 38 14.06 10.18 3.81
N GLY A 39 14.78 11.27 3.54
CA GLY A 39 14.89 12.44 4.44
C GLY A 39 13.59 13.19 4.77
N MET A 40 12.41 12.65 4.43
CA MET A 40 11.07 13.13 4.81
C MET A 40 10.43 12.21 5.86
N ASN A 41 11.22 11.76 6.83
CA ASN A 41 10.77 10.92 7.93
C ASN A 41 9.83 11.68 8.85
N TRP A 42 8.52 11.60 8.57
CA TRP A 42 7.52 12.21 9.41
C TRP A 42 7.48 11.62 10.82
N PHE A 43 7.93 10.39 11.04
CA PHE A 43 8.08 9.81 12.38
C PHE A 43 9.14 10.53 13.20
N GLU A 44 10.23 10.93 12.57
CA GLU A 44 11.30 11.70 13.21
C GLU A 44 10.83 13.14 13.49
N SER A 45 10.10 13.74 12.54
CA SER A 45 9.44 15.03 12.78
C SER A 45 8.41 14.98 13.92
N ALA A 46 7.63 13.91 14.02
CA ALA A 46 6.66 13.71 15.11
C ALA A 46 7.36 13.49 16.46
N ALA A 47 8.47 12.76 16.49
CA ALA A 47 9.29 12.54 17.69
C ALA A 47 9.94 13.84 18.20
N MET A 48 10.44 14.69 17.29
CA MET A 48 10.92 16.05 17.61
C MET A 48 9.79 16.90 18.21
N ASN A 49 8.61 16.90 17.59
CA ASN A 49 7.49 17.76 18.02
C ASN A 49 6.90 17.34 19.39
N MET A 50 7.07 16.06 19.78
CA MET A 50 6.66 15.55 21.10
C MET A 50 7.70 15.77 22.21
N GLY A 51 8.83 16.42 21.93
CA GLY A 51 9.86 16.71 22.94
C GLY A 51 10.70 15.51 23.39
N PHE A 52 10.62 14.38 22.67
CA PHE A 52 11.49 13.21 22.88
C PHE A 52 12.76 13.25 22.00
N GLY A 53 12.79 14.14 21.00
CA GLY A 53 13.99 14.43 20.21
C GLY A 53 14.90 15.39 20.97
N GLY A 54 15.58 14.89 21.99
CA GLY A 54 16.58 15.65 22.75
C GLY A 54 17.96 15.55 22.10
N GLU A 55 18.36 16.65 21.44
CA GLU A 55 19.41 17.54 21.95
C GLU A 55 18.79 18.92 22.20
#